data_AF-A0AAW9YAA3-F1
#
_entry.id   AF-A0AAW9YAA3-F1
#
_cell.length_a   1.000
_cell.length_b   1.000
_cell.length_c   1.000
_cell.angle_alpha   90.00
_cell.angle_beta   90.00
_cell.angle_gamma   90.00
#
_symmetry.space_group_name_H-M   'P 1'
#
loop_
_entity.id
_entity.type
_entity.pdbx_description
1 polymer ?
#
loop_
_entity_poly.entity_id
_entity_poly.type
_entity_poly.pdbx_seq_one_letter_code
_entity_poly.pdbx_strand_id
1 'polypeptide(L)'
;MNSNQTVSSEEYRRLDNRVTCILQQRWPANEISQWVGMLKGKQQSVACAILRRRHPRPAQLALPAIATEVPAPYQTRTNRPTVPVLTTDGRSVGRRHIVDGLTPVAIDQSGTIRCAVTGRTLFIAPGSPIDRANPGAAAQLNPSYRPALHQVVADHRQIETGAQS
;
A
#
# COMPACT_ATOMS: atom_id res chain seq x y z
N MET A 1 -17.78 -11.22 23.33
CA MET A 1 -18.87 -11.36 22.32
C MET A 1 -18.66 -10.23 21.31
N ASN A 2 -18.37 -10.39 20.02
CA ASN A 2 -18.31 -11.51 19.10
C ASN A 2 -17.04 -11.36 18.24
N SER A 3 -16.19 -12.38 18.26
CA SER A 3 -15.07 -12.52 17.33
C SER A 3 -15.65 -12.80 15.94
N ASN A 4 -15.91 -11.74 15.18
CA ASN A 4 -16.08 -11.79 13.74
C ASN A 4 -14.79 -12.38 13.14
N GLN A 5 -14.64 -13.70 13.16
CA GLN A 5 -13.48 -14.40 12.61
C GLN A 5 -13.48 -14.26 11.09
N THR A 6 -13.05 -13.11 10.60
CA THR A 6 -12.50 -12.91 9.27
C THR A 6 -11.29 -13.82 9.11
N VAL A 7 -11.11 -14.42 7.92
CA VAL A 7 -9.88 -15.14 7.55
C VAL A 7 -8.68 -14.26 7.93
N SER A 8 -7.65 -14.82 8.56
CA SER A 8 -6.52 -14.02 9.01
C SER A 8 -5.78 -13.37 7.82
N SER A 9 -5.10 -12.24 8.08
CA SER A 9 -4.28 -11.54 7.07
C SER A 9 -3.33 -12.47 6.32
N GLU A 10 -2.72 -13.40 7.04
CA GLU A 10 -1.78 -14.32 6.45
C GLU A 10 -2.45 -15.39 5.59
N GLU A 11 -3.59 -15.94 6.03
CA GLU A 11 -4.36 -16.91 5.26
C GLU A 11 -4.91 -16.31 3.96
N TYR A 12 -5.39 -15.07 4.00
CA TYR A 12 -5.79 -14.35 2.79
C TYR A 12 -4.60 -14.18 1.84
N ARG A 13 -3.43 -13.76 2.34
CA ARG A 13 -2.22 -13.62 1.51
C ARG A 13 -1.82 -14.95 0.87
N ARG A 14 -1.90 -16.05 1.61
CA ARG A 14 -1.63 -17.41 1.09
C ARG A 14 -2.62 -17.80 -0.01
N LEU A 15 -3.92 -17.53 0.18
CA LEU A 15 -4.95 -17.78 -0.84
C LEU A 15 -4.76 -16.89 -2.08
N ASP A 16 -4.47 -15.60 -1.91
CA ASP A 16 -4.25 -14.66 -3.00
C ASP A 16 -3.03 -15.04 -3.85
N ASN A 17 -1.93 -15.40 -3.18
CA ASN A 17 -0.73 -15.89 -3.85
C ASN A 17 -1.02 -17.19 -4.60
N ARG A 18 -1.77 -18.13 -3.99
CA ARG A 18 -2.13 -19.39 -4.64
C ARG A 18 -3.01 -19.17 -5.86
N VAL A 19 -4.03 -18.33 -5.77
CA VAL A 19 -4.88 -17.96 -6.93
C VAL A 19 -4.03 -17.29 -8.01
N THR A 20 -3.09 -16.43 -7.64
CA THR A 20 -2.16 -15.80 -8.60
C THR A 20 -1.35 -16.85 -9.36
N CYS A 21 -0.79 -17.85 -8.66
CA CYS A 21 -0.08 -18.95 -9.31
C CYS A 21 -0.99 -19.78 -10.24
N ILE A 22 -2.21 -20.11 -9.82
CA ILE A 22 -3.19 -20.88 -10.61
C ILE A 22 -3.50 -20.15 -11.93
N LEU A 23 -3.71 -18.82 -11.87
CA LEU A 23 -4.01 -18.01 -13.04
C LEU A 23 -2.80 -17.88 -13.97
N GLN A 24 -1.59 -17.71 -13.42
CA GLN A 24 -0.35 -17.65 -14.20
C GLN A 24 -0.06 -18.97 -14.91
N GLN A 25 -0.31 -20.09 -14.23
CA GLN A 25 -0.14 -21.44 -14.78
C GLN A 25 -1.30 -21.86 -15.70
N ARG A 26 -2.31 -21.00 -15.89
CA ARG A 26 -3.46 -21.24 -16.77
C ARG A 26 -4.14 -22.58 -16.51
N TRP A 27 -4.38 -22.88 -15.24
CA TRP A 27 -5.08 -24.11 -14.87
C TRP A 27 -6.43 -24.22 -15.60
N PRO A 28 -6.81 -25.42 -16.06
CA PRO A 28 -8.10 -25.63 -16.67
C PRO A 28 -9.23 -25.48 -15.64
N ALA A 29 -10.43 -25.11 -16.11
CA ALA A 29 -11.55 -24.74 -15.25
C ALA A 29 -11.93 -25.84 -14.25
N ASN A 30 -11.89 -27.11 -14.67
CA ASN A 30 -12.15 -28.27 -13.83
C ASN A 30 -11.17 -28.39 -12.65
N GLU A 31 -9.87 -28.17 -12.88
CA GLU A 31 -8.85 -28.20 -11.82
C GLU A 31 -9.02 -27.04 -10.84
N ILE A 32 -9.41 -25.85 -11.34
CA ILE A 32 -9.73 -24.71 -10.49
C ILE A 32 -10.95 -25.03 -9.62
N SER A 33 -12.02 -25.59 -10.19
CA SER A 33 -13.22 -25.98 -9.43
C SER A 33 -12.91 -27.06 -8.39
N GLN A 34 -12.07 -28.04 -8.72
CA GLN A 34 -11.63 -29.07 -7.79
C GLN A 34 -10.82 -28.48 -6.63
N TRP A 35 -9.84 -27.62 -6.93
CA TRP A 35 -9.06 -26.94 -5.89
C TRP A 35 -9.95 -26.11 -4.96
N VAL A 36 -10.91 -25.36 -5.51
CA VAL A 36 -11.91 -24.62 -4.72
C VAL A 36 -12.78 -25.57 -3.87
N GLY A 37 -13.13 -26.74 -4.41
CA GLY A 37 -13.88 -27.77 -3.69
C GLY A 37 -13.11 -28.38 -2.51
N MET A 38 -11.78 -28.38 -2.54
CA MET A 38 -10.93 -28.81 -1.43
C MET A 38 -10.84 -27.79 -0.29
N LEU A 39 -11.14 -26.52 -0.55
CA LEU A 39 -11.15 -25.47 0.47
C LEU A 39 -12.42 -25.56 1.32
N LYS A 40 -12.31 -25.25 2.62
CA LYS A 40 -13.44 -25.33 3.56
C LYS A 40 -13.88 -23.95 4.04
N GLY A 41 -15.19 -23.77 4.21
CA GLY A 41 -15.81 -22.61 4.86
C GLY A 41 -15.38 -21.26 4.27
N LYS A 42 -14.83 -20.38 5.13
CA LYS A 42 -14.48 -19.01 4.76
C LYS A 42 -13.32 -18.93 3.75
N GLN A 43 -12.40 -19.89 3.76
CA GLN A 43 -11.29 -19.94 2.79
C GLN A 43 -11.81 -20.21 1.37
N GLN A 44 -12.79 -21.11 1.22
CA GLN A 44 -13.46 -21.36 -0.05
C GLN A 44 -14.16 -20.10 -0.56
N SER A 45 -14.88 -19.42 0.33
CA SER A 45 -15.61 -18.20 -0.01
C SER A 45 -14.68 -17.07 -0.48
N VAL A 46 -13.54 -16.89 0.20
CA VAL A 46 -12.49 -15.94 -0.18
C VAL A 46 -11.85 -16.31 -1.52
N ALA A 47 -11.48 -17.58 -1.73
CA ALA A 47 -10.88 -18.04 -2.97
C ALA A 47 -11.83 -17.85 -4.16
N CYS A 48 -13.12 -18.18 -4.00
CA CYS A 48 -14.14 -17.91 -5.01
C CYS A 48 -14.26 -16.42 -5.33
N ALA A 49 -14.19 -15.54 -4.31
CA ALA A 49 -14.27 -14.10 -4.52
C ALA A 49 -13.06 -13.56 -5.30
N ILE A 50 -11.84 -14.00 -4.96
CA ILE A 50 -10.62 -13.61 -5.67
C ILE A 50 -10.66 -14.11 -7.12
N LEU A 51 -11.06 -15.37 -7.35
CA LEU A 51 -11.19 -15.96 -8.68
C LEU A 51 -12.24 -15.23 -9.53
N ARG A 52 -13.41 -14.92 -8.99
CA ARG A 52 -14.44 -14.16 -9.73
C ARG A 52 -13.96 -12.78 -10.16
N ARG A 53 -13.09 -12.15 -9.37
CA ARG A 53 -12.53 -10.82 -9.67
C ARG A 53 -11.40 -10.86 -10.70
N ARG A 54 -10.54 -11.90 -10.67
CA ARG A 54 -9.30 -11.93 -11.45
C ARG A 54 -9.32 -12.87 -12.66
N HIS A 55 -10.22 -13.85 -12.70
CA HIS A 55 -10.30 -14.78 -13.83
C HIS A 55 -10.96 -14.10 -15.04
N PRO A 56 -10.41 -14.24 -16.26
CA PRO A 56 -10.97 -13.58 -17.46
C PRO A 56 -12.40 -14.00 -17.79
N ARG A 57 -12.79 -15.23 -17.44
CA ARG A 57 -14.12 -15.80 -17.71
C ARG A 57 -14.67 -16.49 -16.45
N PRO A 58 -15.09 -15.75 -15.42
CA PRO A 58 -15.42 -16.32 -14.12
C PRO A 58 -16.71 -17.16 -14.16
N ALA A 59 -17.63 -16.87 -15.08
CA ALA A 59 -18.86 -17.63 -15.28
C ALA A 59 -18.61 -19.09 -15.73
N GLN A 60 -17.44 -19.38 -16.31
CA GLN A 60 -17.09 -20.73 -16.80
C GLN A 60 -16.53 -21.65 -15.69
N LEU A 61 -16.19 -21.11 -14.52
CA LEU A 61 -15.50 -21.84 -13.46
C LEU A 61 -16.42 -22.66 -12.54
N ALA A 62 -17.73 -22.72 -12.81
CA ALA A 62 -18.74 -23.42 -12.01
C ALA A 62 -18.55 -23.23 -10.48
N LEU A 63 -18.14 -22.03 -10.06
CA LEU A 63 -17.75 -21.77 -8.68
C LEU A 63 -18.99 -21.80 -7.76
N PRO A 64 -18.91 -22.39 -6.57
CA PRO A 64 -20.03 -22.49 -5.64
C PRO A 64 -20.60 -21.10 -5.30
N ALA A 65 -21.92 -21.05 -5.07
CA ALA A 65 -22.60 -19.83 -4.66
C ALA A 65 -21.98 -19.34 -3.34
N ILE A 66 -21.40 -18.14 -3.37
CA ILE A 66 -20.86 -17.51 -2.16
C ILE A 66 -22.04 -16.97 -1.37
N ALA A 67 -22.18 -17.35 -0.10
CA ALA A 67 -23.09 -16.69 0.81
C ALA A 67 -22.70 -15.20 0.92
N THR A 68 -23.69 -14.31 0.83
CA THR A 68 -23.57 -12.84 0.74
C THR A 68 -22.74 -12.20 1.88
N GLU A 69 -22.38 -12.97 2.90
CA GLU A 69 -21.45 -12.61 3.97
C GLU A 69 -19.97 -12.92 3.67
N VAL A 70 -19.52 -12.74 2.44
CA VAL A 70 -18.07 -12.56 2.23
C VAL A 70 -17.75 -11.12 2.55
N PRO A 71 -16.99 -10.85 3.63
CA PRO A 71 -16.52 -9.50 3.88
C PRO A 71 -15.77 -9.07 2.63
N ALA A 72 -16.21 -7.94 2.07
CA ALA A 72 -15.61 -7.30 0.91
C ALA A 72 -14.09 -7.43 1.01
N PRO A 73 -13.40 -7.82 -0.09
CA PRO A 73 -12.01 -8.19 -0.04
C PRO A 73 -11.22 -7.08 0.61
N TYR A 74 -10.69 -7.34 1.80
CA TYR A 74 -9.71 -6.51 2.49
C TYR A 74 -9.96 -5.00 2.28
N GLN A 75 -10.86 -4.45 3.10
CA GLN A 75 -10.81 -3.03 3.46
C GLN A 75 -9.45 -2.62 4.09
N THR A 76 -8.42 -3.48 4.10
CA THR A 76 -7.05 -3.14 4.48
C THR A 76 -6.35 -2.24 3.45
N ARG A 77 -6.92 -2.04 2.25
CA ARG A 77 -6.49 -0.97 1.32
C ARG A 77 -7.30 0.32 1.43
N THR A 78 -8.48 0.29 2.02
CA THR A 78 -9.38 1.46 2.12
C THR A 78 -9.48 2.03 3.52
N ASN A 79 -8.94 1.34 4.54
CA ASN A 79 -8.82 1.85 5.90
C ASN A 79 -7.37 2.08 6.34
N ARG A 80 -6.42 2.21 5.40
CA ARG A 80 -5.19 2.96 5.72
C ARG A 80 -5.57 4.43 5.68
N PRO A 81 -5.43 5.18 6.79
CA PRO A 81 -5.68 6.60 6.76
C PRO A 81 -4.81 7.16 5.64
N THR A 82 -5.42 7.77 4.64
CA THR A 82 -4.71 8.32 3.49
C THR A 82 -4.99 9.80 3.44
N VAL A 83 -3.95 10.62 3.47
CA VAL A 83 -4.10 12.06 3.37
C VAL A 83 -4.03 12.44 1.89
N PRO A 84 -4.96 13.29 1.40
CA PRO A 84 -4.81 13.91 0.09
C PRO A 84 -3.54 14.77 0.10
N VAL A 85 -2.64 14.51 -0.83
CA VAL A 85 -1.45 15.35 -1.02
C VAL A 85 -1.83 16.48 -1.95
N LEU A 86 -1.75 17.71 -1.46
CA LEU A 86 -2.02 18.91 -2.23
C LEU A 86 -0.71 19.51 -2.76
N THR A 87 -0.77 20.12 -3.94
CA THR A 87 0.26 21.06 -4.40
C THR A 87 0.22 22.34 -3.55
N THR A 88 1.25 23.18 -3.69
CA THR A 88 1.32 24.50 -3.04
C THR A 88 0.14 25.41 -3.41
N ASP A 89 -0.44 25.20 -4.60
CA ASP A 89 -1.65 25.84 -5.13
C ASP A 89 -2.96 25.10 -4.79
N GLY A 90 -2.91 24.07 -3.93
CA GLY A 90 -4.08 23.40 -3.38
C GLY A 90 -4.69 22.28 -4.24
N ARG A 91 -4.05 21.88 -5.34
CA ARG A 91 -4.55 20.82 -6.24
C ARG A 91 -4.14 19.44 -5.74
N SER A 92 -5.05 18.47 -5.81
CA SER A 92 -4.78 17.10 -5.36
C SER A 92 -3.86 16.36 -6.34
N VAL A 93 -2.72 15.86 -5.85
CA VAL A 93 -1.68 15.13 -6.62
C VAL A 93 -1.75 13.62 -6.39
N GLY A 94 -2.52 13.17 -5.40
CA GLY A 94 -2.66 11.76 -5.08
C GLY A 94 -2.98 11.52 -3.60
N ARG A 95 -2.92 10.25 -3.19
CA ARG A 95 -3.20 9.80 -1.82
C ARG A 95 -1.96 9.10 -1.26
N ARG A 96 -1.50 9.48 -0.06
CA ARG A 96 -0.37 8.83 0.63
C ARG A 96 -0.83 8.06 1.85
N HIS A 97 -0.31 6.86 2.04
CA HIS A 97 -0.61 6.00 3.21
C HIS A 97 -0.06 6.63 4.50
N ILE A 98 -0.88 6.67 5.55
CA ILE A 98 -0.46 6.83 6.94
C ILE A 98 -0.20 5.42 7.49
N VAL A 99 0.95 5.24 8.13
CA VAL A 99 1.36 3.98 8.74
C VAL A 99 1.63 4.25 10.22
N ASP A 100 0.92 3.50 11.08
CA ASP A 100 1.23 3.29 12.51
C ASP A 100 1.50 4.55 13.35
N GLY A 101 0.84 5.68 13.06
CA GLY A 101 0.97 6.92 13.86
C GLY A 101 2.28 7.67 13.71
N LEU A 102 3.14 7.29 12.76
CA LEU A 102 4.40 7.95 12.46
C LEU A 102 4.22 9.07 11.42
N THR A 103 5.02 10.12 11.53
CA THR A 103 5.02 11.23 10.57
C THR A 103 5.73 10.78 9.28
N PRO A 104 5.05 10.78 8.11
CA PRO A 104 5.70 10.37 6.88
C PRO A 104 6.71 11.44 6.44
N VAL A 105 7.89 11.01 6.01
CA VAL A 105 8.97 11.90 5.57
C VAL A 105 9.58 11.46 4.24
N ALA A 106 9.99 12.42 3.43
CA ALA A 106 10.75 12.20 2.22
C ALA A 106 12.21 12.60 2.47
N ILE A 107 13.15 11.79 1.98
CA ILE A 107 14.57 12.12 1.94
C ILE A 107 14.91 12.48 0.51
N ASP A 108 15.48 13.67 0.29
CA ASP A 108 15.94 14.06 -1.03
C ASP A 108 17.37 13.59 -1.31
N GLN A 109 17.84 13.82 -2.54
CA GLN A 109 19.16 13.41 -3.00
C GLN A 109 20.30 14.04 -2.19
N SER A 110 20.06 15.17 -1.52
CA SER A 110 21.05 15.80 -0.65
C SER A 110 21.12 15.16 0.75
N GLY A 111 20.19 14.24 1.06
CA GLY A 111 20.01 13.68 2.40
C GLY A 111 19.14 14.54 3.32
N THR A 112 18.59 15.65 2.82
CA THR A 112 17.70 16.51 3.60
C THR A 112 16.33 15.85 3.75
N ILE A 113 15.78 15.89 4.96
CA ILE A 113 14.53 15.21 5.30
C ILE A 113 13.42 16.24 5.44
N ARG A 114 12.29 15.95 4.79
CA ARG A 114 11.12 16.84 4.71
C ARG A 114 9.88 16.09 5.16
N CYS A 115 9.02 16.76 5.91
CA CYS A 115 7.69 16.25 6.20
C CYS A 115 6.93 16.04 4.88
N ALA A 116 6.46 14.82 4.63
CA ALA A 116 5.73 14.48 3.42
C ALA A 116 4.31 15.07 3.41
N VAL A 117 3.81 15.54 4.56
CA VAL A 117 2.49 16.17 4.73
C VAL A 117 2.58 17.68 4.53
N THR A 118 3.52 18.36 5.21
CA THR A 118 3.60 19.83 5.25
C THR A 118 4.69 20.41 4.37
N GLY A 119 5.58 19.58 3.82
CA GLY A 119 6.76 20.04 3.07
C GLY A 119 7.86 20.67 3.94
N ARG A 120 7.62 20.86 5.25
CA ARG A 120 8.57 21.46 6.17
C ARG A 120 9.85 20.64 6.28
N THR A 121 11.01 21.29 6.18
CA THR A 121 12.30 20.68 6.47
C THR A 121 12.37 20.28 7.94
N LEU A 122 12.71 19.03 8.21
CA LEU A 122 12.83 18.45 9.56
C LEU A 122 14.27 18.15 9.93
N PHE A 123 15.12 17.90 8.93
CA PHE A 123 16.55 17.66 9.11
C PHE A 123 17.29 18.16 7.88
N ILE A 124 18.38 18.89 8.10
CA ILE A 124 19.27 19.39 7.05
C ILE A 124 20.53 18.54 7.07
N ALA A 125 20.85 17.93 5.93
CA ALA A 125 22.07 17.15 5.79
C ALA A 125 23.31 18.08 5.80
N PRO A 126 24.34 17.79 6.61
CA PRO A 126 25.57 18.57 6.62
C PRO A 126 26.20 18.68 5.23
N GLY A 127 26.61 19.88 4.85
CA GLY A 127 27.21 20.15 3.55
C GLY A 127 26.24 20.14 2.36
N SER A 128 24.94 19.93 2.58
CA SER A 128 23.91 20.06 1.54
C SER A 128 23.82 21.50 1.02
N PRO A 129 23.25 21.74 -0.18
CA PRO A 129 23.02 23.10 -0.67
C PRO A 129 22.22 23.98 0.31
N ILE A 130 21.25 23.37 1.03
CA ILE A 130 20.44 24.06 2.03
C ILE A 130 21.27 24.44 3.26
N ASP A 131 22.18 23.57 3.70
CA ASP A 131 23.11 23.82 4.81
C ASP A 131 24.06 24.98 4.49
N ARG A 132 24.64 24.98 3.29
CA ARG A 132 25.55 26.05 2.84
C ARG A 132 24.84 27.39 2.65
N ALA A 133 23.61 27.36 2.16
CA ALA A 133 22.82 28.57 1.95
C ALA A 133 22.29 29.18 3.27
N ASN A 134 22.19 28.39 4.35
CA ASN A 134 21.63 28.83 5.62
C ASN A 134 22.51 28.39 6.81
N PRO A 135 23.66 29.06 7.03
CA PRO A 135 24.57 28.74 8.12
C PRO A 135 23.86 28.75 9.48
N GLY A 136 24.04 27.69 10.27
CA GLY A 136 23.46 27.57 11.62
C GLY A 136 22.01 27.04 11.66
N ALA A 137 21.31 26.97 10.53
CA ALA A 137 19.95 26.42 10.49
C ALA A 137 19.93 24.93 10.89
N ALA A 138 20.91 24.15 10.42
CA ALA A 138 21.06 22.75 10.79
C ALA A 138 21.27 22.56 12.30
N ALA A 139 22.06 23.45 12.93
CA ALA A 139 22.34 23.39 14.37
C ALA A 139 21.09 23.66 15.24
N GLN A 140 20.16 24.47 14.73
CA GLN A 140 18.89 24.75 15.42
C GLN A 140 17.84 23.66 15.17
N LEU A 141 17.77 23.15 13.94
CA LEU A 141 16.71 22.25 13.50
C LEU A 141 17.00 20.78 13.85
N ASN A 142 18.20 20.29 13.53
CA ASN A 142 18.55 18.87 13.61
C ASN A 142 18.42 18.26 15.02
N PRO A 143 18.74 18.97 16.14
CA PRO A 143 18.58 18.39 17.48
C PRO A 143 17.14 18.00 17.84
N SER A 144 16.15 18.62 17.19
CA SER A 144 14.72 18.31 17.41
C SER A 144 14.24 17.11 16.59
N TYR A 145 15.03 16.63 15.62
CA TYR A 145 14.65 15.54 14.76
C TYR A 145 14.73 14.20 15.50
N ARG A 146 13.63 13.46 15.54
CA ARG A 146 13.53 12.13 16.20
C ARG A 146 13.24 11.06 15.16
N PRO A 147 14.24 10.34 14.63
CA PRO A 147 14.04 9.37 13.54
C PRO A 147 12.96 8.32 13.85
N ALA A 148 12.87 7.86 15.10
CA ALA A 148 11.89 6.86 15.55
C ALA A 148 10.42 7.31 15.42
N LEU A 149 10.15 8.61 15.26
CA LEU A 149 8.79 9.15 15.06
C LEU A 149 8.41 9.29 13.57
N HIS A 150 9.31 8.90 12.66
CA HIS A 150 9.17 9.17 11.24
C HIS A 150 9.30 7.89 10.41
N GLN A 151 8.57 7.82 9.30
CA GLN A 151 8.71 6.76 8.30
C GLN A 151 9.11 7.35 6.96
N VAL A 152 10.20 6.82 6.38
CA VAL A 152 10.67 7.21 5.05
C VAL A 152 9.72 6.68 3.99
N VAL A 153 9.22 7.59 3.15
CA VAL A 153 8.38 7.26 1.99
C VAL A 153 9.09 7.65 0.70
N ALA A 154 8.81 6.91 -0.37
CA ALA A 154 9.30 7.25 -1.70
C ALA A 154 8.75 8.61 -2.13
N ASP A 155 9.64 9.53 -2.48
CA ASP A 155 9.24 10.84 -3.00
C ASP A 155 9.04 10.74 -4.52
N HIS A 156 7.81 10.43 -4.94
CA HIS A 156 7.46 10.33 -6.36
C HIS A 156 7.45 11.68 -7.11
N ARG A 157 7.77 12.79 -6.44
CA ARG A 157 7.90 14.13 -7.06
C ARG A 157 9.06 14.26 -8.07
N GLN A 158 9.83 13.20 -8.32
CA GLN A 158 10.92 13.18 -9.29
C GLN A 158 10.70 12.30 -10.52
N ILE A 159 9.52 11.71 -10.73
CA ILE A 159 9.25 10.96 -11.97
C ILE A 159 8.55 11.87 -12.99
N GLU A 160 9.22 12.95 -13.39
CA GLU A 160 8.96 13.70 -14.63
C GLU A 160 10.23 14.47 -15.00
N THR A 161 11.33 13.75 -15.21
CA THR A 161 12.44 14.29 -16.00
C THR A 161 13.00 13.16 -16.85
N GLY A 162 12.66 13.17 -18.14
CA GLY A 162 13.29 12.31 -19.15
C GLY A 162 12.34 11.45 -19.98
N ALA A 163 11.50 12.09 -20.80
CA ALA A 163 10.99 11.47 -22.03
C ALA A 163 10.57 12.54 -23.05
N GLN A 164 11.50 13.42 -23.44
CA GLN A 164 11.42 14.13 -24.72
C GLN A 164 12.83 14.33 -25.28
N SER A 165 13.30 13.36 -26.05
CA SER A 165 14.04 13.52 -27.30
C SER A 165 14.09 12.17 -27.99
#